data_AF-A0A7J8XG13-F1
#
_entry.id   AF-A0A7J8XG13-F1
#
_cell.length_a   1.000
_cell.length_b   1.000
_cell.length_c   1.000
_cell.angle_alpha   90.00
_cell.angle_beta   90.00
_cell.angle_gamma   90.00
#
_symmetry.space_group_name_H-M   'P 1'
#
loop_
_entity.id
_entity.type
_entity.pdbx_description
1 polymer ?
#
loop_
_entity_poly.entity_id
_entity_poly.type
_entity_poly.pdbx_seq_one_letter_code
_entity_poly.pdbx_strand_id
1 'polypeptide(L)'
;MFAPIVMLWLFFRETGRDGWISLGGILLSITVIMSTFFLSPGTEAMYADLGHFTAVSIRLAFVFAIYPCLVVQYMGQAAFLSRNLHSIPNSFFESIPDPVFWPIFVVATLSAVVGSQATITATFSVIKQCQALGCFPRVKIVHTSKHIYGQIYIPEINWMLMILTLSITIGFQDTTLIGNAYGLATATLMFITTFLVALVITFVWQKSIWISGVFLLFFGIIEGAYLSAALMKVPQGGWLPLVLSFIFMMIMYIWHYGMCLKYNFDMHNKVPLQWLLGLGPSLGIVRVPGIGLIYTELATGIPAIFSHFVTNLPAFHKVLVFICVKSVPVPYVSSDERFVVGRVCPRPYRMYRCIVRYGYKDIQQDDGDFENQLIQSLAEFIHMEAGEPEFCTSEGSFDGRMMVTRSSSIQSGIIATEIEDCSESSSVQSSKSSALLSLRSV
;
A
#
# COMPACT_ATOMS: atom_id res chain seq x y z
N MET A 1 7.51 31.66 30.01
CA MET A 1 8.01 30.73 28.97
C MET A 1 9.44 30.23 29.23
N PHE A 2 10.26 30.86 30.10
CA PHE A 2 11.64 30.41 30.44
C PHE A 2 11.76 29.38 31.58
N ALA A 3 10.71 29.18 32.39
CA ALA A 3 10.73 28.23 33.52
C ALA A 3 10.92 26.74 33.16
N PRO A 4 10.30 26.18 32.10
CA PRO A 4 10.41 24.74 31.84
C PRO A 4 11.80 24.32 31.35
N ILE A 5 12.49 25.16 30.56
CA ILE A 5 13.85 24.87 30.04
C ILE A 5 14.87 24.87 31.18
N VAL A 6 14.73 25.80 32.13
CA VAL A 6 15.62 25.89 33.31
C VAL A 6 15.38 24.71 34.25
N MET A 7 14.13 24.28 34.44
CA MET A 7 13.81 23.07 35.20
C MET A 7 14.38 21.81 34.56
N LEU A 8 14.31 21.69 33.22
CA LEU A 8 14.87 20.57 32.48
C LEU A 8 16.41 20.53 32.61
N TRP A 9 17.05 21.69 32.56
CA TRP A 9 18.49 21.82 32.74
C TRP A 9 18.95 21.49 34.17
N LEU A 10 18.20 21.94 35.19
CA LEU A 10 18.44 21.59 36.59
C LEU A 10 18.24 20.09 36.85
N PHE A 11 17.17 19.51 36.30
CA PHE A 11 16.88 18.07 36.38
C PHE A 11 18.00 17.23 35.76
N PHE A 12 18.48 17.58 34.55
CA PHE A 12 19.61 16.87 33.95
C PHE A 12 20.92 17.03 34.72
N ARG A 13 21.11 18.18 35.40
CA ARG A 13 22.29 18.45 36.21
C ARG A 13 22.28 17.67 37.53
N GLU A 14 21.10 17.44 38.14
CA GLU A 14 20.97 16.73 39.41
C GLU A 14 20.83 15.21 39.24
N THR A 15 20.10 14.75 38.22
CA THR A 15 19.73 13.32 38.06
C THR A 15 20.63 12.57 37.08
N GLY A 16 21.48 13.26 36.31
CA GLY A 16 22.52 12.67 35.47
C GLY A 16 22.01 11.55 34.54
N ARG A 17 22.55 10.34 34.72
CA ARG A 17 22.24 9.16 33.88
C ARG A 17 20.80 8.66 34.08
N ASP A 18 20.26 8.79 35.28
CA ASP A 18 18.89 8.37 35.60
C ASP A 18 17.86 9.36 35.05
N GLY A 19 18.21 10.65 34.99
CA GLY A 19 17.42 11.68 34.28
C GLY A 19 17.34 11.41 32.77
N TRP A 20 18.44 10.93 32.17
CA TRP A 20 18.48 10.53 30.76
C TRP A 20 17.60 9.32 30.47
N ILE A 21 17.58 8.32 31.36
CA ILE A 21 16.73 7.13 31.25
C ILE A 21 15.24 7.49 31.46
N SER A 22 14.94 8.45 32.33
CA SER A 22 13.59 8.96 32.58
C SER A 22 13.00 9.68 31.36
N LEU A 23 13.84 10.38 30.57
CA LEU A 23 13.43 11.07 29.35
C LEU A 23 12.76 10.14 28.33
N GLY A 24 13.19 8.87 28.26
CA GLY A 24 12.59 7.86 27.39
C GLY A 24 11.15 7.48 27.76
N GLY A 25 10.71 7.72 29.01
CA GLY A 25 9.31 7.51 29.44
C GLY A 25 8.37 8.67 29.07
N ILE A 26 8.92 9.87 28.87
CA ILE A 26 8.17 11.11 28.55
C ILE A 26 7.90 11.23 27.03
N LEU A 27 8.54 10.36 26.24
CA LEU A 27 8.47 10.31 24.78
C LEU A 27 7.03 10.35 24.24
N LEU A 28 6.12 9.59 24.86
CA LEU A 28 4.72 9.45 24.42
C LEU A 28 3.92 10.75 24.56
N SER A 29 4.29 11.63 25.49
CA SER A 29 3.57 12.87 25.80
C SER A 29 4.06 14.07 24.96
N ILE A 30 5.36 14.15 24.70
CA ILE A 30 5.98 15.30 24.03
C ILE A 30 5.97 15.16 22.50
N THR A 31 6.09 13.95 21.97
CA THR A 31 6.04 13.70 20.52
C THR A 31 4.71 14.14 19.90
N VAL A 32 3.60 13.96 20.63
CA VAL A 32 2.27 14.48 20.29
C VAL A 32 2.29 16.02 20.18
N ILE A 33 2.96 16.72 21.09
CA ILE A 33 2.97 18.18 21.15
C ILE A 33 3.88 18.79 20.05
N MET A 34 5.07 18.22 19.83
CA MET A 34 5.98 18.67 18.76
C MET A 34 5.41 18.43 17.36
N SER A 35 4.70 17.31 17.19
CA SER A 35 4.09 16.91 15.92
C SER A 35 2.71 17.57 15.65
N THR A 36 2.21 18.40 16.57
CA THR A 36 1.04 19.27 16.33
C THR A 36 1.47 20.66 15.89
N PHE A 37 2.57 21.17 16.45
CA PHE A 37 2.98 22.56 16.29
C PHE A 37 3.87 22.80 15.08
N PHE A 38 4.71 21.82 14.73
CA PHE A 38 5.43 21.84 13.47
C PHE A 38 4.72 20.95 12.45
N LEU A 39 4.78 21.35 11.19
CA LEU A 39 4.03 20.84 10.04
C LEU A 39 4.28 19.34 9.69
N SER A 40 4.76 18.53 10.63
CA SER A 40 4.86 17.08 10.51
C SER A 40 3.58 16.44 11.06
N PRO A 41 2.84 15.63 10.31
CA PRO A 41 1.57 15.07 10.76
C PRO A 41 1.80 13.98 11.83
N GLY A 42 1.64 14.36 13.10
CA GLY A 42 1.75 13.51 14.28
C GLY A 42 0.65 12.51 14.52
N THR A 43 0.28 11.73 13.51
CA THR A 43 -0.56 10.56 13.74
C THR A 43 -0.34 9.50 12.66
N GLU A 44 0.80 8.80 12.74
CA GLU A 44 1.22 7.76 11.79
C GLU A 44 0.21 6.61 11.69
N ALA A 45 -0.44 6.24 12.80
CA ALA A 45 -1.54 5.27 12.80
C ALA A 45 -2.81 5.78 12.10
N MET A 46 -3.15 7.08 12.24
CA MET A 46 -4.28 7.68 11.50
C MET A 46 -3.93 7.95 10.03
N TYR A 47 -2.64 8.07 9.68
CA TYR A 47 -2.17 8.20 8.30
C TYR A 47 -2.13 6.87 7.55
N ALA A 48 -1.91 5.75 8.23
CA ALA A 48 -2.17 4.43 7.64
C ALA A 48 -3.66 4.26 7.26
N ASP A 49 -4.56 4.99 7.94
CA ASP A 49 -6.00 5.08 7.67
C ASP A 49 -6.41 6.25 6.75
N LEU A 50 -5.47 6.94 6.08
CA LEU A 50 -5.80 8.02 5.11
C LEU A 50 -6.61 7.56 3.89
N GLY A 51 -6.95 6.28 3.80
CA GLY A 51 -7.93 5.77 2.83
C GLY A 51 -9.37 6.17 3.16
N HIS A 52 -9.68 6.53 4.41
CA HIS A 52 -11.05 6.82 4.87
C HIS A 52 -11.31 8.29 5.23
N PHE A 53 -10.30 9.04 5.66
CA PHE A 53 -10.47 10.42 6.16
C PHE A 53 -9.60 11.45 5.44
N THR A 54 -10.13 12.67 5.28
CA THR A 54 -9.40 13.79 4.68
C THR A 54 -8.41 14.42 5.67
N ALA A 55 -7.28 14.92 5.18
CA ALA A 55 -6.23 15.53 6.00
C ALA A 55 -6.73 16.72 6.86
N VAL A 56 -7.70 17.49 6.33
CA VAL A 56 -8.30 18.62 7.06
C VAL A 56 -9.13 18.14 8.25
N SER A 57 -9.90 17.07 8.08
CA SER A 57 -10.73 16.50 9.15
C SER A 57 -9.86 16.01 10.32
N ILE A 58 -8.78 15.29 10.01
CA ILE A 58 -7.83 14.79 11.01
C ILE A 58 -7.18 15.96 11.76
N ARG A 59 -6.70 16.99 11.05
CA ARG A 59 -6.04 18.15 11.68
C ARG A 59 -6.99 18.92 12.60
N LEU A 60 -8.24 19.12 12.19
CA LEU A 60 -9.24 19.80 13.02
C LEU A 60 -9.58 19.01 14.27
N ALA A 61 -9.85 17.70 14.14
CA ALA A 61 -10.13 16.83 15.29
C ALA A 61 -8.95 16.82 16.29
N PHE A 62 -7.73 16.78 15.77
CA PHE A 62 -6.55 16.77 16.62
C PHE A 62 -6.37 18.07 17.41
N VAL A 63 -6.44 19.22 16.73
CA VAL A 63 -6.19 20.53 17.36
C VAL A 63 -7.31 20.93 18.32
N PHE A 64 -8.58 20.67 17.96
CA PHE A 64 -9.72 21.16 18.75
C PHE A 64 -10.23 20.18 19.81
N ALA A 65 -9.97 18.88 19.67
CA ALA A 65 -10.46 17.88 20.63
C ALA A 65 -9.33 17.12 21.33
N ILE A 66 -8.45 16.47 20.57
CA ILE A 66 -7.46 15.54 21.13
C ILE A 66 -6.40 16.29 21.94
N TYR A 67 -5.78 17.31 21.35
CA TYR A 67 -4.71 18.09 21.98
C TYR A 67 -5.14 18.74 23.31
N PRO A 68 -6.23 19.53 23.40
CA PRO A 68 -6.63 20.14 24.67
C PRO A 68 -6.99 19.09 25.73
N CYS A 69 -7.62 17.99 25.33
CA CYS A 69 -7.96 16.89 26.23
C CYS A 69 -6.69 16.26 26.85
N LEU A 70 -5.68 15.97 26.03
CA LEU A 70 -4.40 15.40 26.49
C LEU A 70 -3.67 16.36 27.44
N VAL A 71 -3.63 17.66 27.13
CA VAL A 71 -3.00 18.65 27.99
C VAL A 71 -3.68 18.70 29.36
N VAL A 72 -5.02 18.75 29.40
CA VAL A 72 -5.78 18.76 30.66
C VAL A 72 -5.55 17.47 31.44
N GLN A 73 -5.55 16.32 30.77
CA GLN A 73 -5.29 15.01 31.40
C GLN A 73 -3.91 14.96 32.05
N TYR A 74 -2.85 15.35 31.33
CA TYR A 74 -1.49 15.35 31.88
C TYR A 74 -1.32 16.39 33.00
N MET A 75 -1.94 17.56 32.90
CA MET A 75 -1.96 18.54 33.99
C MET A 75 -2.65 17.99 35.24
N GLY A 76 -3.76 17.27 35.08
CA GLY A 76 -4.47 16.61 36.18
C GLY A 76 -3.64 15.51 36.85
N GLN A 77 -2.99 14.65 36.05
CA GLN A 77 -2.08 13.62 36.55
C GLN A 77 -0.86 14.22 37.27
N ALA A 78 -0.27 15.29 36.73
CA ALA A 78 0.84 15.98 37.36
C ALA A 78 0.43 16.63 38.69
N ALA A 79 -0.77 17.23 38.76
CA ALA A 79 -1.31 17.79 40.00
C ALA A 79 -1.54 16.70 41.06
N PHE A 80 -2.06 15.53 40.67
CA PHE A 80 -2.23 14.40 41.58
C PHE A 80 -0.89 13.85 42.09
N LEU A 81 0.06 13.64 41.18
CA LEU A 81 1.39 13.10 41.53
C LEU A 81 2.19 14.06 42.42
N SER A 82 1.95 15.37 42.33
CA SER A 82 2.59 16.37 43.21
C SER A 82 2.26 16.19 44.69
N ARG A 83 1.13 15.52 45.01
CA ARG A 83 0.71 15.22 46.39
C ARG A 83 0.94 13.77 46.78
N ASN A 84 0.93 12.85 45.82
CA ASN A 84 1.02 11.40 46.04
C ASN A 84 2.19 10.77 45.26
N LEU A 85 3.42 11.04 45.68
CA LEU A 85 4.66 10.56 45.04
C LEU A 85 4.84 9.02 45.04
N HIS A 86 4.14 8.30 45.92
CA HIS A 86 4.29 6.85 46.07
C HIS A 86 3.54 6.02 45.00
N SER A 87 2.62 6.64 44.24
CA SER A 87 1.67 5.96 43.34
C SER A 87 2.03 6.08 41.84
N ILE A 88 3.32 6.02 41.49
CA ILE A 88 3.79 6.16 40.10
C ILE A 88 3.20 5.13 39.12
N PRO A 89 3.13 3.82 39.42
CA PRO A 89 2.72 2.82 38.42
C PRO A 89 1.23 2.87 38.05
N ASN A 90 0.35 3.32 38.95
CA ASN A 90 -1.11 3.35 38.75
C ASN A 90 -1.70 4.77 38.72
N SER A 91 -0.87 5.78 38.44
CA SER A 91 -1.22 7.21 38.54
C SER A 91 -2.52 7.59 37.81
N PHE A 92 -2.81 7.00 36.65
CA PHE A 92 -4.07 7.28 35.94
C PHE A 92 -5.30 6.82 36.74
N PHE A 93 -5.32 5.58 37.21
CA PHE A 93 -6.48 5.02 37.90
C PHE A 93 -6.63 5.56 39.33
N GLU A 94 -5.52 5.84 40.01
CA GLU A 94 -5.56 6.45 41.35
C GLU A 94 -5.94 7.93 41.35
N SER A 95 -5.74 8.65 40.22
CA SER A 95 -6.18 10.04 40.10
C SER A 95 -7.70 10.21 40.02
N ILE A 96 -8.44 9.10 39.83
CA ILE A 96 -9.89 9.10 39.63
C ILE A 96 -10.59 8.91 40.98
N PRO A 97 -11.59 9.76 41.33
CA PRO A 97 -12.34 9.58 42.57
C PRO A 97 -13.21 8.31 42.56
N ASP A 98 -13.31 7.64 43.70
CA ASP A 98 -13.98 6.33 43.86
C ASP A 98 -15.38 6.22 43.21
N PRO A 99 -16.28 7.24 43.30
CA PRO A 99 -17.63 7.12 42.74
C PRO A 99 -17.69 7.01 41.20
N VAL A 100 -16.66 7.51 40.51
CA VAL A 100 -16.60 7.54 39.03
C VAL A 100 -15.57 6.56 38.46
N PHE A 101 -14.88 5.81 39.31
CA PHE A 101 -13.88 4.82 38.92
C PHE A 101 -14.44 3.79 37.92
N TRP A 102 -15.55 3.12 38.27
CA TRP A 102 -16.14 2.07 37.46
C TRP A 102 -16.60 2.55 36.08
N PRO A 103 -17.34 3.68 35.95
CA PRO A 103 -17.67 4.25 34.65
C PRO A 103 -16.43 4.54 33.79
N ILE A 104 -15.40 5.17 34.36
CA ILE A 104 -14.19 5.55 33.60
C ILE A 104 -13.39 4.30 33.20
N PHE A 105 -13.32 3.29 34.06
CA PHE A 105 -12.66 2.02 33.77
C PHE A 105 -13.28 1.31 32.55
N VAL A 106 -14.61 1.27 32.48
CA VAL A 106 -15.34 0.70 31.33
C VAL A 106 -15.06 1.50 30.06
N VAL A 107 -15.14 2.84 30.12
CA VAL A 107 -14.85 3.71 28.97
C VAL A 107 -13.40 3.57 28.50
N ALA A 108 -12.44 3.51 29.42
CA ALA A 108 -11.02 3.33 29.09
C ALA A 108 -10.78 1.99 28.38
N THR A 109 -11.44 0.92 28.84
CA THR A 109 -11.32 -0.41 28.23
C THR A 109 -11.95 -0.43 26.84
N LEU A 110 -13.14 0.16 26.66
CA LEU A 110 -13.77 0.30 25.34
C LEU A 110 -12.89 1.12 24.38
N SER A 111 -12.27 2.20 24.87
CA SER A 111 -11.32 3.00 24.09
C SER A 111 -10.10 2.19 23.67
N ALA A 112 -9.56 1.32 24.54
CA ALA A 112 -8.44 0.44 24.20
C ALA A 112 -8.82 -0.59 23.11
N VAL A 113 -10.05 -1.12 23.15
CA VAL A 113 -10.58 -2.01 22.11
C VAL A 113 -10.68 -1.28 20.77
N VAL A 114 -11.20 -0.05 20.75
CA VAL A 114 -11.26 0.78 19.52
C VAL A 114 -9.86 1.09 18.98
N GLY A 115 -8.91 1.43 19.84
CA GLY A 115 -7.51 1.66 19.43
C GLY A 115 -6.85 0.41 18.81
N SER A 116 -7.18 -0.76 19.33
CA SER A 116 -6.70 -2.04 18.80
C SER A 116 -7.27 -2.31 17.39
N GLN A 117 -8.55 -2.02 17.16
CA GLN A 117 -9.19 -2.15 15.86
C GLN A 117 -8.58 -1.23 14.80
N ALA A 118 -8.27 0.02 15.17
CA ALA A 118 -7.58 0.97 14.28
C ALA A 118 -6.19 0.43 13.88
N THR A 119 -5.44 -0.13 14.83
CA THR A 119 -4.10 -0.67 14.56
C THR A 119 -4.13 -1.91 13.64
N ILE A 120 -5.12 -2.78 13.81
CA ILE A 120 -5.32 -3.95 12.93
C ILE A 120 -5.63 -3.48 11.50
N THR A 121 -6.53 -2.51 11.35
CA THR A 121 -6.92 -1.96 10.04
C THR A 121 -5.75 -1.27 9.34
N ALA A 122 -4.98 -0.46 10.08
CA ALA A 122 -3.74 0.16 9.61
C ALA A 122 -2.74 -0.88 9.09
N THR A 123 -2.61 -2.02 9.78
CA THR A 123 -1.71 -3.10 9.37
C THR A 123 -2.13 -3.72 8.03
N PHE A 124 -3.43 -3.92 7.79
CA PHE A 124 -3.92 -4.39 6.50
C PHE A 124 -3.60 -3.43 5.35
N SER A 125 -3.74 -2.12 5.59
CA SER A 125 -3.37 -1.08 4.63
C SER A 125 -1.89 -1.10 4.28
N VAL A 126 -1.01 -1.22 5.29
CA VAL A 126 0.45 -1.31 5.10
C VAL A 126 0.83 -2.55 4.30
N ILE A 127 0.27 -3.72 4.64
CA ILE A 127 0.59 -4.98 3.94
C ILE A 127 0.12 -4.95 2.48
N LYS A 128 -1.05 -4.37 2.20
CA LYS A 128 -1.51 -4.15 0.83
C LYS A 128 -0.51 -3.31 0.03
N GLN A 129 -0.01 -2.22 0.61
CA GLN A 129 1.00 -1.36 -0.02
C GLN A 129 2.32 -2.11 -0.25
N CYS A 130 2.78 -2.89 0.72
CA CYS A 130 3.98 -3.72 0.58
C CYS A 130 3.83 -4.78 -0.52
N GLN A 131 2.65 -5.38 -0.67
CA GLN A 131 2.35 -6.32 -1.75
C GLN A 131 2.36 -5.63 -3.13
N ALA A 132 1.81 -4.42 -3.25
CA ALA A 132 1.83 -3.64 -4.48
C ALA A 132 3.27 -3.29 -4.94
N LEU A 133 4.18 -3.11 -3.97
CA LEU A 133 5.62 -2.90 -4.21
C LEU A 133 6.40 -4.20 -4.47
N GLY A 134 5.76 -5.38 -4.38
CA GLY A 134 6.42 -6.68 -4.55
C GLY A 134 7.33 -7.08 -3.37
N CYS A 135 7.25 -6.37 -2.26
CA CYS A 135 8.06 -6.60 -1.06
C CYS A 135 7.47 -7.69 -0.14
N PHE A 136 6.19 -8.03 -0.29
CA PHE A 136 5.51 -8.98 0.60
C PHE A 136 4.90 -10.17 -0.18
N PRO A 137 4.85 -11.37 0.41
CA PRO A 137 4.13 -12.51 -0.15
C PRO A 137 2.69 -12.20 -0.53
N ARG A 138 2.20 -12.82 -1.60
CA ARG A 138 0.80 -12.65 -2.03
C ARG A 138 -0.12 -13.26 -0.97
N VAL A 139 -0.86 -12.41 -0.26
CA VAL A 139 -1.88 -12.80 0.71
C VAL A 139 -3.27 -12.68 0.11
N LYS A 140 -4.20 -13.53 0.56
CA LYS A 140 -5.59 -13.46 0.12
C LYS A 140 -6.26 -12.25 0.75
N ILE A 141 -6.60 -11.26 -0.06
CA ILE A 141 -7.35 -10.08 0.36
C ILE A 141 -8.84 -10.38 0.19
N VAL A 142 -9.61 -10.22 1.26
CA VAL A 142 -11.06 -10.34 1.24
C VAL A 142 -11.66 -8.95 1.43
N HIS A 143 -12.52 -8.54 0.50
CA HIS A 143 -13.27 -7.29 0.62
C HIS A 143 -14.53 -7.53 1.45
N THR A 144 -14.62 -6.90 2.61
CA THR A 144 -15.70 -7.15 3.59
C THR A 144 -17.02 -6.47 3.20
N SER A 145 -16.97 -5.40 2.40
CA SER A 145 -18.16 -4.66 1.98
C SER A 145 -18.19 -4.44 0.47
N LYS A 146 -19.37 -4.61 -0.13
CA LYS A 146 -19.66 -4.33 -1.55
C LYS A 146 -19.86 -2.83 -1.84
N HIS A 147 -20.12 -2.02 -0.80
CA HIS A 147 -20.44 -0.60 -0.95
C HIS A 147 -19.32 0.34 -0.47
N ILE A 148 -18.42 -0.13 0.40
CA ILE A 148 -17.29 0.66 0.92
C ILE A 148 -15.99 -0.14 0.71
N TYR A 149 -15.34 0.11 -0.43
CA TYR A 149 -14.15 -0.62 -0.88
C TYR A 149 -12.88 -0.38 -0.03
N GLY A 150 -12.94 0.55 0.94
CA GLY A 150 -11.85 0.81 1.89
C GLY A 150 -11.78 -0.16 3.07
N GLN A 151 -12.76 -1.07 3.24
CA GLN A 151 -12.73 -2.09 4.30
C GLN A 151 -12.05 -3.36 3.79
N ILE A 152 -10.75 -3.44 4.07
CA ILE A 152 -9.88 -4.54 3.65
C ILE A 152 -9.74 -5.49 4.83
N TYR A 153 -10.04 -6.77 4.63
CA TYR A 153 -9.81 -7.81 5.61
C TYR A 153 -8.84 -8.86 5.07
N ILE A 154 -7.76 -9.11 5.81
CA ILE A 154 -6.76 -10.11 5.45
C ILE A 154 -6.74 -11.17 6.56
N PRO A 155 -7.42 -12.33 6.38
CA PRO A 155 -7.62 -13.31 7.45
C PRO A 155 -6.30 -13.85 8.00
N GLU A 156 -5.34 -14.15 7.12
CA GLU A 156 -4.02 -14.67 7.49
C GLU A 156 -3.27 -13.71 8.44
N ILE A 157 -3.30 -12.42 8.12
CA ILE A 157 -2.64 -11.39 8.93
C ILE A 157 -3.36 -11.20 10.26
N ASN A 158 -4.69 -11.28 10.28
CA ASN A 158 -5.45 -11.17 11.51
C ASN A 158 -5.09 -12.30 12.49
N TRP A 159 -4.97 -13.55 12.00
CA TRP A 159 -4.53 -14.67 12.81
C TRP A 159 -3.08 -14.52 13.27
N MET A 160 -2.18 -14.07 12.40
CA MET A 160 -0.79 -13.77 12.76
C MET A 160 -0.68 -12.69 13.84
N LEU A 161 -1.45 -11.60 13.73
CA LEU A 161 -1.52 -10.52 14.73
C LEU A 161 -2.05 -11.03 16.07
N MET A 162 -3.09 -11.88 16.04
CA MET A 162 -3.64 -12.47 17.26
C MET A 162 -2.62 -13.36 17.97
N ILE A 163 -1.97 -14.27 17.24
CA ILE A 163 -0.93 -15.16 17.79
C ILE A 163 0.22 -14.33 18.37
N LEU A 164 0.73 -13.37 17.60
CA LEU A 164 1.85 -12.54 18.03
C LEU A 164 1.51 -11.71 19.29
N THR A 165 0.34 -11.09 19.32
CA THR A 165 -0.10 -10.28 20.47
C THR A 165 -0.28 -11.14 21.73
N LEU A 166 -0.86 -12.34 21.58
CA LEU A 166 -1.02 -13.28 22.68
C LEU A 166 0.35 -13.79 23.18
N SER A 167 1.26 -14.13 22.27
CA SER A 167 2.62 -14.56 22.61
C SER A 167 3.39 -13.49 23.38
N ILE A 168 3.30 -12.22 22.97
CA ILE A 168 3.95 -11.10 23.66
C ILE A 168 3.35 -10.91 25.06
N THR A 169 2.02 -10.95 25.17
CA THR A 169 1.31 -10.78 26.45
C THR A 169 1.68 -11.88 27.45
N ILE A 170 1.70 -13.15 27.00
CA ILE A 170 2.06 -14.30 27.83
C ILE A 170 3.55 -14.30 28.18
N GLY A 171 4.41 -13.86 27.26
CA GLY A 171 5.86 -13.90 27.42
C GLY A 171 6.42 -12.82 28.35
N PHE A 172 5.91 -11.60 28.26
CA PHE A 172 6.42 -10.48 29.06
C PHE A 172 5.78 -10.39 30.45
N GLN A 173 4.47 -10.65 30.57
CA GLN A 173 3.68 -10.58 31.82
C GLN A 173 3.77 -9.26 32.61
N ASP A 174 4.56 -8.29 32.15
CA ASP A 174 4.83 -7.01 32.77
C ASP A 174 4.54 -5.88 31.77
N THR A 175 3.66 -4.97 32.18
CA THR A 175 3.23 -3.82 31.36
C THR A 175 4.36 -2.81 31.14
N THR A 176 5.33 -2.73 32.06
CA THR A 176 6.45 -1.79 31.96
C THR A 176 7.45 -2.20 30.87
N LEU A 177 7.75 -3.50 30.77
CA LEU A 177 8.61 -4.05 29.74
C LEU A 177 7.99 -3.91 28.34
N ILE A 178 6.67 -4.15 28.23
CA ILE A 178 5.91 -3.94 26.99
C ILE A 178 5.91 -2.46 26.60
N GLY A 179 5.75 -1.55 27.58
CA GLY A 179 5.82 -0.11 27.37
C GLY A 179 7.20 0.35 26.86
N ASN A 180 8.29 -0.19 27.41
CA ASN A 180 9.65 0.09 26.94
C ASN A 180 9.87 -0.39 25.49
N ALA A 181 9.38 -1.57 25.14
CA ALA A 181 9.44 -2.10 23.77
C ALA A 181 8.67 -1.20 22.78
N TYR A 182 7.43 -0.84 23.12
CA TYR A 182 6.62 0.05 22.30
C TYR A 182 7.26 1.44 22.13
N GLY A 183 7.83 1.99 23.20
CA GLY A 183 8.54 3.27 23.18
C GLY A 183 9.75 3.27 22.25
N LEU A 184 10.55 2.19 22.25
CA LEU A 184 11.68 2.04 21.32
C LEU A 184 11.23 1.94 19.87
N ALA A 185 10.20 1.13 19.58
CA ALA A 185 9.67 0.96 18.23
C ALA A 185 9.16 2.30 17.67
N THR A 186 8.41 3.05 18.47
CA THR A 186 7.86 4.36 18.09
C THR A 186 8.96 5.41 17.93
N ALA A 187 9.93 5.48 18.84
CA ALA A 187 11.07 6.40 18.71
C ALA A 187 11.88 6.15 17.43
N THR A 188 12.11 4.87 17.11
CA THR A 188 12.85 4.46 15.90
C THR A 188 12.07 4.83 14.64
N LEU A 189 10.76 4.57 14.63
CA LEU A 189 9.89 4.92 13.52
C LEU A 189 9.89 6.43 13.27
N MET A 190 9.67 7.23 14.32
CA MET A 190 9.70 8.70 14.21
C MET A 190 11.04 9.19 13.64
N PHE A 191 12.17 8.70 14.17
CA PHE A 191 13.49 9.08 13.67
C PHE A 191 13.70 8.77 12.19
N ILE A 192 13.26 7.58 11.73
CA ILE A 192 13.31 7.20 10.31
C ILE A 192 12.42 8.11 9.47
N THR A 193 11.20 8.40 9.94
CA THR A 193 10.27 9.26 9.19
C THR A 193 10.78 10.69 9.07
N THR A 194 11.44 11.25 10.08
CA THR A 194 12.07 12.57 10.01
C THR A 194 13.13 12.63 8.92
N PHE A 195 13.93 11.57 8.78
CA PHE A 195 14.87 11.45 7.67
C PHE A 195 14.15 11.34 6.32
N LEU A 196 13.09 10.54 6.22
CA LEU A 196 12.29 10.44 4.99
C LEU A 196 11.63 11.78 4.61
N VAL A 197 11.10 12.54 5.57
CA VAL A 197 10.51 13.87 5.34
C VAL A 197 11.57 14.86 4.85
N ALA A 198 12.79 14.81 5.40
CA ALA A 198 13.90 15.62 4.88
C ALA A 198 14.23 15.28 3.41
N LEU A 199 14.22 14.00 3.04
CA LEU A 199 14.35 13.60 1.64
C LEU A 199 13.18 14.10 0.77
N VAL A 200 11.94 14.04 1.27
CA VAL A 200 10.76 14.56 0.56
C VAL A 200 10.84 16.07 0.34
N ILE A 201 11.28 16.86 1.34
CA ILE A 201 11.47 18.31 1.21
C ILE A 201 12.48 18.63 0.09
N THR A 202 13.53 17.81 -0.01
CA THR A 202 14.60 17.99 -0.99
C THR A 202 14.17 17.54 -2.40
N PHE A 203 13.64 16.32 -2.55
CA PHE A 203 13.35 15.72 -3.86
C PHE A 203 11.96 16.03 -4.40
N VAL A 204 10.94 16.08 -3.55
CA VAL A 204 9.54 16.26 -3.99
C VAL A 204 9.15 17.73 -3.97
N TRP A 205 9.45 18.45 -2.89
CA TRP A 205 9.12 19.87 -2.77
C TRP A 205 10.16 20.80 -3.41
N GLN A 206 11.30 20.25 -3.85
CA GLN A 206 12.36 20.98 -4.56
C GLN A 206 12.80 22.26 -3.80
N LYS A 207 12.81 22.21 -2.46
CA LYS A 207 13.28 23.31 -1.61
C LYS A 207 14.79 23.24 -1.44
N SER A 208 15.40 24.35 -1.03
CA SER A 208 16.85 24.40 -0.84
C SER A 208 17.30 23.37 0.20
N ILE A 209 18.42 22.69 -0.07
CA ILE A 209 18.98 21.68 0.82
C ILE A 209 19.29 22.23 2.22
N TRP A 210 19.54 23.54 2.31
CA TRP A 210 19.70 24.27 3.57
C TRP A 210 18.46 24.21 4.45
N ILE A 211 17.26 24.41 3.90
CA ILE A 211 16.00 24.34 4.67
C ILE A 211 15.79 22.91 5.18
N SER A 212 16.04 21.92 4.33
CA SER A 212 15.97 20.50 4.72
C SER A 212 17.00 20.15 5.80
N GLY A 213 18.22 20.67 5.68
CA GLY A 213 19.30 20.46 6.65
C GLY A 213 18.99 21.08 8.01
N VAL A 214 18.46 22.30 8.06
CA VAL A 214 18.04 22.96 9.31
C VAL A 214 16.88 22.20 9.96
N PHE A 215 15.90 21.76 9.17
CA PHE A 215 14.79 20.91 9.65
C PHE A 215 15.33 19.61 10.26
N LEU A 216 16.13 18.86 9.50
CA LEU A 216 16.68 17.57 9.94
C LEU A 216 17.57 17.73 11.17
N LEU A 217 18.39 18.78 11.24
CA LEU A 217 19.23 19.05 12.40
C LEU A 217 18.38 19.32 13.64
N PHE A 218 17.39 20.20 13.53
CA PHE A 218 16.55 20.58 14.67
C PHE A 218 15.73 19.39 15.21
N PHE A 219 14.98 18.70 14.33
CA PHE A 219 14.14 17.58 14.75
C PHE A 219 14.96 16.31 15.04
N GLY A 220 15.96 16.03 14.20
CA GLY A 220 16.81 14.85 14.34
C GLY A 220 17.66 14.86 15.61
N ILE A 221 18.08 16.03 16.12
CA ILE A 221 18.78 16.10 17.42
C ILE A 221 17.81 15.77 18.57
N ILE A 222 16.60 16.33 18.55
CA ILE A 222 15.59 16.09 19.58
C ILE A 222 15.21 14.60 19.60
N GLU A 223 14.84 14.06 18.44
CA GLU A 223 14.47 12.65 18.30
C GLU A 223 15.65 11.70 18.52
N GLY A 224 16.85 12.09 18.10
CA GLY A 224 18.08 11.34 18.36
C GLY A 224 18.40 11.24 19.85
N ALA A 225 18.19 12.32 20.62
CA ALA A 225 18.34 12.29 22.08
C ALA A 225 17.32 11.32 22.70
N TYR A 226 16.08 11.32 22.24
CA TYR A 226 15.05 10.40 22.68
C TYR A 226 15.33 8.93 22.30
N LEU A 227 15.75 8.68 21.07
CA LEU A 227 16.16 7.37 20.60
C LEU A 227 17.34 6.85 21.43
N SER A 228 18.30 7.72 21.78
CA SER A 228 19.40 7.36 22.66
C SER A 228 18.93 6.91 24.05
N ALA A 229 17.93 7.59 24.62
CA ALA A 229 17.34 7.21 25.90
C ALA A 229 16.55 5.90 25.80
N ALA A 230 15.81 5.69 24.71
CA ALA A 230 15.08 4.44 24.46
C ALA A 230 16.03 3.25 24.23
N LEU A 231 17.16 3.46 23.56
CA LEU A 231 18.18 2.44 23.32
C LEU A 231 18.82 1.94 24.63
N MET A 232 18.94 2.80 25.66
CA MET A 232 19.42 2.36 26.97
C MET A 232 18.49 1.35 27.64
N LYS A 233 17.19 1.33 27.27
CA LYS A 233 16.19 0.39 27.80
C LYS A 233 16.06 -0.90 26.97
N VAL A 234 16.94 -1.12 25.98
CA VAL A 234 16.97 -2.36 25.18
C VAL A 234 17.08 -3.64 26.05
N PRO A 235 17.97 -3.69 27.07
CA PRO A 235 18.04 -4.85 27.95
C PRO A 235 16.76 -5.08 28.78
N GLN A 236 15.96 -4.03 28.99
CA GLN A 236 14.73 -4.02 29.79
C GLN A 236 13.47 -4.20 28.91
N GLY A 237 13.58 -5.02 27.86
CA GLY A 237 12.47 -5.40 26.97
C GLY A 237 12.50 -4.77 25.57
N GLY A 238 13.30 -3.73 25.33
CA GLY A 238 13.43 -3.11 24.02
C GLY A 238 14.07 -3.98 22.92
N TRP A 239 14.67 -5.12 23.28
CA TRP A 239 15.22 -6.06 22.29
C TRP A 239 14.14 -6.72 21.41
N LEU A 240 12.91 -6.91 21.92
CA LEU A 240 11.82 -7.59 21.21
C LEU A 240 11.46 -6.94 19.86
N PRO A 241 11.14 -5.64 19.78
CA PRO A 241 10.79 -5.01 18.50
C PRO A 241 11.95 -5.02 17.50
N LEU A 242 13.21 -4.98 17.97
CA LEU A 242 14.39 -5.08 17.10
C LEU A 242 14.48 -6.47 16.45
N VAL A 243 14.30 -7.53 17.24
CA VAL A 243 14.30 -8.91 16.73
C VAL A 243 13.11 -9.13 15.79
N LEU A 244 11.92 -8.66 16.16
CA LEU A 244 10.73 -8.77 15.33
C LEU A 244 10.92 -8.03 13.99
N SER A 245 11.43 -6.80 14.02
CA SER A 245 11.73 -6.02 12.82
C SER A 245 12.77 -6.70 11.93
N PHE A 246 13.79 -7.33 12.52
CA PHE A 246 14.80 -8.07 11.76
C PHE A 246 14.22 -9.29 11.05
N ILE A 247 13.35 -10.06 11.72
CA ILE A 247 12.66 -11.21 11.12
C ILE A 247 11.79 -10.76 9.94
N PHE A 248 10.96 -9.73 10.13
CA PHE A 248 10.13 -9.20 9.04
C PHE A 248 10.96 -8.64 7.88
N MET A 249 12.06 -7.94 8.17
CA MET A 249 12.99 -7.45 7.15
C MET A 249 13.59 -8.59 6.34
N MET A 250 13.98 -9.70 6.98
CA MET A 250 14.51 -10.88 6.28
C MET A 250 13.47 -11.50 5.35
N ILE A 251 12.23 -11.68 5.82
CA ILE A 251 11.14 -12.20 4.99
C ILE A 251 10.91 -11.29 3.77
N MET A 252 10.83 -9.97 4.00
CA MET A 252 10.62 -8.98 2.95
C MET A 252 11.77 -8.97 1.93
N TYR A 253 13.01 -9.02 2.41
CA TYR A 253 14.21 -9.03 1.58
C TYR A 253 14.33 -10.29 0.72
N ILE A 254 14.15 -11.48 1.33
CA ILE A 254 14.21 -12.75 0.62
C ILE A 254 13.11 -12.81 -0.46
N TRP A 255 11.90 -12.36 -0.12
CA TRP A 255 10.79 -12.35 -1.06
C TRP A 255 11.04 -11.40 -2.24
N HIS A 256 11.44 -10.16 -1.94
CA HIS A 256 11.77 -9.17 -2.96
C HIS A 256 12.90 -9.66 -3.87
N TYR A 257 13.96 -10.23 -3.28
CA TYR A 257 15.07 -10.81 -4.02
C TYR A 257 14.61 -11.94 -4.96
N GLY A 258 13.78 -12.86 -4.47
CA GLY A 258 13.21 -13.96 -5.27
C GLY A 258 12.34 -13.45 -6.43
N MET A 259 11.51 -12.44 -6.18
CA MET A 259 10.68 -11.81 -7.21
C MET A 259 11.53 -11.11 -8.28
N CYS A 260 12.57 -10.37 -7.87
CA CYS A 260 13.51 -9.75 -8.81
C CYS A 260 14.26 -10.80 -9.64
N LEU A 261 14.72 -11.89 -9.02
CA LEU A 261 15.45 -12.94 -9.72
C LEU A 261 14.54 -13.67 -10.72
N LYS A 262 13.31 -13.99 -10.33
CA LYS A 262 12.29 -14.53 -11.24
C LYS A 262 12.05 -13.59 -12.42
N TYR A 263 11.81 -12.31 -12.15
CA TYR A 263 11.56 -11.33 -13.20
C TYR A 263 12.74 -11.21 -14.17
N ASN A 264 13.97 -11.19 -13.65
CA ASN A 264 15.17 -11.18 -14.48
C ASN A 264 15.29 -12.48 -15.30
N PHE A 265 15.04 -13.64 -14.71
CA PHE A 265 15.04 -14.92 -15.43
C PHE A 265 14.01 -14.92 -16.57
N ASP A 266 12.80 -14.46 -16.29
CA ASP A 266 11.72 -14.36 -17.29
C ASP A 266 12.09 -13.37 -18.42
N MET A 267 12.77 -12.27 -18.11
CA MET A 267 13.27 -11.32 -19.12
C MET A 267 14.38 -11.90 -20.00
N HIS A 268 15.28 -12.72 -19.44
CA HIS A 268 16.36 -13.36 -20.20
C HIS A 268 15.83 -14.52 -21.05
N ASN A 269 14.87 -15.29 -20.53
CA ASN A 269 14.23 -16.40 -21.23
C ASN A 269 13.03 -15.95 -22.09
N LYS A 270 12.96 -14.66 -22.43
CA LYS A 270 11.92 -14.16 -23.34
C LYS A 270 12.11 -14.79 -24.71
N VAL A 271 11.02 -15.23 -25.31
CA VAL A 271 11.07 -15.84 -26.63
C VAL A 271 11.13 -14.70 -27.66
N PRO A 272 12.16 -14.69 -28.55
CA PRO A 272 12.25 -13.65 -29.55
C PRO A 272 11.04 -13.75 -30.49
N LEU A 273 10.52 -12.59 -30.88
CA LEU A 273 9.39 -12.50 -31.83
C LEU A 273 9.66 -13.28 -33.12
N GLN A 274 10.94 -13.35 -33.54
CA GLN A 274 11.39 -14.12 -34.69
C GLN A 274 11.06 -15.62 -34.60
N TRP A 275 11.09 -16.22 -33.41
CA TRP A 275 10.67 -17.61 -33.21
C TRP A 275 9.18 -17.78 -33.53
N LEU A 276 8.34 -16.85 -33.06
CA LEU A 276 6.91 -16.89 -33.34
C LEU A 276 6.59 -16.63 -34.82
N LEU A 277 7.31 -15.69 -35.46
CA LEU A 277 7.17 -15.43 -36.89
C LEU A 277 7.64 -16.62 -37.74
N GLY A 278 8.68 -17.33 -37.29
CA GLY A 278 9.18 -18.55 -37.92
C GLY A 278 8.22 -19.74 -37.82
N LEU A 279 7.35 -19.78 -36.80
CA LEU A 279 6.28 -20.78 -36.72
C LEU A 279 5.22 -20.58 -37.82
N GLY A 280 5.12 -19.37 -38.38
CA GLY A 280 4.38 -19.07 -39.60
C GLY A 280 2.91 -19.54 -39.64
N PRO A 281 2.25 -19.41 -40.81
CA PRO A 281 0.96 -20.07 -41.10
C PRO A 281 1.10 -21.58 -41.41
N SER A 282 2.34 -22.10 -41.42
CA SER A 282 2.69 -23.47 -41.82
C SER A 282 2.62 -24.50 -40.69
N LEU A 283 2.75 -24.09 -39.42
CA LEU A 283 2.26 -24.94 -38.33
C LEU A 283 0.74 -24.90 -38.39
N GLY A 284 0.08 -26.05 -38.51
CA GLY A 284 -1.37 -26.24 -38.53
C GLY A 284 -2.06 -25.81 -37.23
N ILE A 285 -1.86 -24.56 -36.83
CA ILE A 285 -2.41 -23.94 -35.65
C ILE A 285 -3.83 -23.51 -35.97
N VAL A 286 -4.79 -24.14 -35.29
CA VAL A 286 -6.21 -23.86 -35.46
C VAL A 286 -6.55 -22.55 -34.75
N ARG A 287 -7.05 -21.56 -35.51
CA ARG A 287 -7.52 -20.30 -34.92
C ARG A 287 -9.01 -20.34 -34.60
N VAL A 288 -9.33 -20.44 -33.31
CA VAL A 288 -10.70 -20.44 -32.81
C VAL A 288 -11.26 -19.01 -32.82
N PRO A 289 -12.52 -18.78 -33.28
CA PRO A 289 -13.14 -17.45 -33.18
C PRO A 289 -13.23 -17.00 -31.71
N GLY A 290 -12.80 -15.76 -31.44
CA GLY A 290 -12.83 -15.15 -30.10
C GLY A 290 -11.58 -14.33 -29.78
N ILE A 291 -11.54 -13.78 -28.56
CA ILE A 291 -10.43 -13.02 -28.01
C ILE A 291 -9.79 -13.85 -26.89
N GLY A 292 -8.50 -14.16 -27.02
CA GLY A 292 -7.72 -14.86 -26.00
C GLY A 292 -6.93 -13.85 -25.16
N LEU A 293 -7.16 -13.84 -23.86
CA LEU A 293 -6.40 -13.02 -22.92
C LEU A 293 -5.32 -13.86 -22.24
N ILE A 294 -4.06 -13.44 -22.35
CA ILE A 294 -2.93 -14.11 -21.71
C ILE A 294 -2.28 -13.16 -20.73
N TYR A 295 -2.36 -13.48 -19.45
CA TYR A 295 -1.70 -12.72 -18.40
C TYR A 295 -0.19 -12.95 -18.44
N THR A 296 0.58 -11.86 -18.42
CA THR A 296 2.04 -11.87 -18.41
C THR A 296 2.59 -10.79 -17.48
N GLU A 297 3.67 -11.09 -16.77
CA GLU A 297 4.37 -10.08 -15.95
C GLU A 297 5.44 -9.32 -16.75
N LEU A 298 5.72 -9.74 -18.00
CA LEU A 298 6.67 -9.07 -18.89
C LEU A 298 6.01 -7.88 -19.60
N ALA A 299 6.64 -6.71 -19.51
CA ALA A 299 6.25 -5.54 -20.28
C ALA A 299 6.70 -5.61 -21.76
N THR A 300 7.74 -6.41 -22.05
CA THR A 300 8.35 -6.55 -23.38
C THR A 300 8.58 -8.00 -23.76
N GLY A 301 8.40 -8.31 -25.05
CA GLY A 301 8.55 -9.66 -25.58
C GLY A 301 7.35 -10.58 -25.31
N ILE A 302 7.54 -11.86 -25.64
CA ILE A 302 6.55 -12.93 -25.46
C ILE A 302 7.02 -13.83 -24.30
N PRO A 303 6.15 -14.14 -23.32
CA PRO A 303 6.53 -14.99 -22.20
C PRO A 303 6.81 -16.42 -22.69
N ALA A 304 7.81 -17.08 -22.11
CA ALA A 304 8.15 -18.47 -22.42
C ALA A 304 6.99 -19.46 -22.16
N ILE A 305 6.07 -19.13 -21.25
CA ILE A 305 4.85 -19.94 -21.03
C ILE A 305 4.02 -20.06 -22.32
N PHE A 306 4.03 -19.01 -23.17
CA PHE A 306 3.26 -19.00 -24.40
C PHE A 306 3.87 -19.90 -25.47
N SER A 307 5.20 -19.99 -25.55
CA SER A 307 5.83 -20.93 -26.48
C SER A 307 5.46 -22.37 -26.11
N HIS A 308 5.56 -22.73 -24.83
CA HIS A 308 5.13 -24.04 -24.33
C HIS A 308 3.64 -24.31 -24.55
N PHE A 309 2.80 -23.28 -24.38
CA PHE A 309 1.37 -23.38 -24.65
C PHE A 309 1.10 -23.72 -26.12
N VAL A 310 1.72 -22.98 -27.05
CA VAL A 310 1.53 -23.19 -28.50
C VAL A 310 2.09 -24.54 -28.97
N THR A 311 3.20 -25.01 -28.39
CA THR A 311 3.77 -26.33 -28.75
C THR A 311 2.91 -27.49 -28.26
N ASN A 312 2.27 -27.35 -27.10
CA ASN A 312 1.44 -28.42 -26.51
C ASN A 312 -0.01 -28.37 -27.00
N LEU A 313 -0.51 -27.17 -27.31
CA LEU A 313 -1.87 -26.91 -27.77
C LEU A 313 -1.80 -26.03 -29.02
N PRO A 314 -1.82 -26.63 -30.23
CA PRO A 314 -1.79 -25.88 -31.49
C PRO A 314 -3.16 -25.27 -31.81
N ALA A 315 -3.81 -24.66 -30.81
CA ALA A 315 -5.09 -23.97 -30.97
C ALA A 315 -5.13 -22.72 -30.07
N PHE A 316 -5.32 -21.55 -30.67
CA PHE A 316 -5.53 -20.31 -29.93
C PHE A 316 -6.51 -19.37 -30.65
N HIS A 317 -6.92 -18.31 -29.96
CA HIS A 317 -7.97 -17.40 -30.44
C HIS A 317 -7.53 -16.52 -31.63
N LYS A 318 -8.47 -16.12 -32.49
CA LYS A 318 -8.21 -15.25 -33.66
C LYS A 318 -7.55 -13.93 -33.29
N VAL A 319 -7.93 -13.34 -32.15
CA VAL A 319 -7.31 -12.16 -31.56
C VAL A 319 -6.69 -12.57 -30.24
N LEU A 320 -5.41 -12.22 -30.04
CA LEU A 320 -4.70 -12.58 -28.81
C LEU A 320 -4.15 -11.31 -28.16
N VAL A 321 -4.43 -11.12 -26.87
CA VAL A 321 -4.03 -9.95 -26.10
C VAL A 321 -3.20 -10.40 -24.91
N PHE A 322 -1.93 -9.98 -24.89
CA PHE A 322 -1.06 -10.14 -23.72
C PHE A 322 -1.34 -9.03 -22.72
N ILE A 323 -1.96 -9.36 -21.59
CA ILE A 323 -2.29 -8.41 -20.53
C ILE A 323 -1.16 -8.39 -19.51
N CYS A 324 -0.58 -7.22 -19.27
CA CYS A 324 0.41 -6.99 -18.23
C CYS A 324 -0.12 -5.97 -17.22
N VAL A 325 -0.41 -6.41 -16.00
CA VAL A 325 -0.82 -5.51 -14.93
C VAL A 325 0.41 -5.07 -14.14
N LYS A 326 0.66 -3.76 -14.07
CA LYS A 326 1.79 -3.17 -13.36
C LYS A 326 1.32 -2.10 -12.38
N SER A 327 1.84 -2.18 -11.15
CA SER A 327 1.70 -1.10 -10.18
C SER A 327 2.76 -0.02 -10.45
N VAL A 328 2.34 1.23 -10.48
CA VAL A 328 3.17 2.43 -10.71
C VAL A 328 3.27 3.20 -9.40
N PRO A 329 4.42 3.83 -9.07
CA PRO A 329 4.62 4.53 -7.79
C PRO A 329 3.91 5.89 -7.71
N VAL A 330 2.71 6.01 -8.27
CA VAL A 330 1.82 7.18 -8.17
C VAL A 330 0.57 6.80 -7.38
N PRO A 331 -0.06 7.73 -6.62
CA PRO A 331 -1.23 7.41 -5.81
C PRO A 331 -2.39 6.92 -6.67
N TYR A 332 -2.73 7.68 -7.71
CA TYR A 332 -3.80 7.37 -8.66
C TYR A 332 -3.27 7.56 -10.07
N VAL A 333 -3.62 6.64 -10.97
CA VAL A 333 -3.37 6.76 -12.42
C VAL A 333 -4.66 7.23 -13.08
N SER A 334 -4.57 8.23 -13.96
CA SER A 334 -5.73 8.72 -14.71
C SER A 334 -6.29 7.61 -15.61
N SER A 335 -7.61 7.59 -15.81
CA SER A 335 -8.26 6.58 -16.67
C SER A 335 -7.70 6.57 -18.10
N ASP A 336 -7.28 7.73 -18.60
CA ASP A 336 -6.70 7.89 -19.94
C ASP A 336 -5.28 7.33 -20.07
N GLU A 337 -4.52 7.20 -18.98
CA GLU A 337 -3.16 6.63 -18.98
C GLU A 337 -3.10 5.20 -18.43
N ARG A 338 -4.25 4.67 -18.03
CA ARG A 338 -4.38 3.36 -17.41
C ARG A 338 -4.13 2.22 -18.39
N PHE A 339 -4.62 2.33 -19.62
CA PHE A 339 -4.45 1.33 -20.66
C PHE A 339 -3.43 1.80 -21.69
N VAL A 340 -2.35 1.03 -21.84
CA VAL A 340 -1.34 1.25 -22.87
C VAL A 340 -1.36 0.05 -23.80
N VAL A 341 -1.86 0.25 -25.01
CA VAL A 341 -2.01 -0.80 -26.02
C VAL A 341 -0.89 -0.69 -27.04
N GLY A 342 -0.29 -1.81 -27.40
CA GLY A 342 0.74 -1.90 -28.42
C GLY A 342 0.59 -3.17 -29.24
N ARG A 343 1.20 -3.18 -30.43
CA ARG A 343 1.19 -4.35 -31.30
C ARG A 343 2.44 -5.20 -31.09
N VAL A 344 2.27 -6.52 -31.01
CA VAL A 344 3.39 -7.46 -30.79
C VAL A 344 3.90 -8.06 -32.11
N CYS A 345 2.98 -8.42 -33.01
CA CYS A 345 3.28 -9.04 -34.30
C CYS A 345 2.76 -8.18 -35.46
N PRO A 346 3.25 -8.37 -36.70
CA PRO A 346 2.69 -7.70 -37.88
C PRO A 346 1.17 -7.88 -38.03
N ARG A 347 0.53 -6.94 -38.76
CA ARG A 347 -0.93 -6.86 -38.98
C ARG A 347 -1.65 -8.22 -39.15
N PRO A 348 -1.17 -9.18 -39.96
CA PRO A 348 -1.88 -10.45 -40.20
C PRO A 348 -2.04 -11.34 -38.96
N TYR A 349 -1.18 -11.20 -37.95
CA TYR A 349 -1.21 -12.09 -36.79
C TYR A 349 -2.25 -11.70 -35.73
N ARG A 350 -2.75 -10.45 -35.72
CA ARG A 350 -3.75 -9.92 -34.77
C ARG A 350 -3.38 -10.19 -33.30
N MET A 351 -2.12 -9.95 -32.95
CA MET A 351 -1.58 -10.10 -31.59
C MET A 351 -1.22 -8.74 -31.00
N TYR A 352 -1.81 -8.45 -29.84
CA TYR A 352 -1.71 -7.17 -29.16
C TYR A 352 -1.16 -7.36 -27.75
N ARG A 353 -0.62 -6.27 -27.20
CA ARG A 353 -0.16 -6.15 -25.82
C ARG A 353 -0.97 -5.04 -25.19
N CYS A 354 -1.46 -5.27 -23.98
CA CYS A 354 -2.09 -4.24 -23.18
C CYS A 354 -1.40 -4.21 -21.82
N ILE A 355 -0.78 -3.07 -21.49
CA ILE A 355 -0.23 -2.80 -20.17
C ILE A 355 -1.26 -1.99 -19.40
N VAL A 356 -1.75 -2.55 -18.30
CA VAL A 356 -2.68 -1.88 -17.39
C VAL A 356 -1.90 -1.36 -16.20
N ARG A 357 -1.92 -0.04 -16.02
CA ARG A 357 -1.19 0.67 -14.96
C ARG A 357 -2.14 0.99 -13.80
N TYR A 358 -1.74 0.60 -12.60
CA TYR A 358 -2.44 0.94 -11.37
C TYR A 358 -1.52 1.73 -10.45
N GLY A 359 -2.01 2.81 -9.86
CA GLY A 359 -1.38 3.48 -8.74
C GLY A 359 -1.50 2.67 -7.45
N TYR A 360 -0.69 2.98 -6.45
CA TYR A 360 -0.70 2.26 -5.18
C TYR A 360 -1.98 2.50 -4.35
N LYS A 361 -2.78 3.54 -4.67
CA LYS A 361 -4.13 3.74 -4.13
C LYS A 361 -5.24 3.43 -5.12
N ASP A 362 -4.92 3.06 -6.36
CA ASP A 362 -5.96 2.69 -7.32
C ASP A 362 -6.61 1.38 -6.91
N ILE A 363 -7.94 1.36 -7.03
CA ILE A 363 -8.77 0.23 -6.65
C ILE A 363 -9.09 -0.55 -7.92
N GLN A 364 -8.72 -1.82 -7.93
CA GLN A 364 -9.13 -2.74 -9.00
C GLN A 364 -10.60 -3.10 -8.78
N GLN A 365 -11.51 -2.35 -9.40
CA GLN A 365 -12.93 -2.68 -9.44
C GLN A 365 -13.14 -3.92 -10.32
N ASP A 366 -13.88 -4.89 -9.80
CA ASP A 366 -14.23 -6.15 -10.47
C ASP A 366 -15.69 -6.12 -10.97
N ASP A 367 -16.15 -4.96 -11.46
CA ASP A 367 -17.56 -4.72 -11.78
C ASP A 367 -17.92 -5.08 -13.25
N GLY A 368 -17.10 -5.89 -13.93
CA GLY A 368 -17.31 -6.26 -15.34
C GLY A 368 -16.95 -5.16 -16.36
N ASP A 369 -16.79 -3.91 -15.91
CA ASP A 369 -16.37 -2.79 -16.75
C ASP A 369 -14.92 -2.91 -17.26
N PHE A 370 -14.05 -3.65 -16.55
CA PHE A 370 -12.67 -3.83 -16.97
C PHE A 370 -12.55 -4.48 -18.35
N GLU A 371 -13.36 -5.51 -18.63
CA GLU A 371 -13.37 -6.19 -19.91
C GLU A 371 -13.84 -5.25 -21.02
N ASN A 372 -14.90 -4.48 -20.76
CA ASN A 372 -15.44 -3.49 -21.70
C ASN A 372 -14.43 -2.38 -22.01
N GLN A 373 -13.77 -1.83 -20.98
CA GLN A 373 -12.74 -0.79 -21.13
C GLN A 373 -11.52 -1.31 -21.90
N LEU A 374 -11.11 -2.56 -21.65
CA LEU A 374 -10.02 -3.20 -22.38
C LEU A 374 -10.37 -3.37 -23.87
N ILE A 375 -11.58 -3.85 -24.17
CA ILE A 375 -12.05 -4.04 -25.55
C ILE A 375 -12.18 -2.70 -26.26
N GLN A 376 -12.71 -1.67 -25.58
CA GLN A 376 -12.83 -0.33 -26.14
C GLN A 376 -11.45 0.27 -26.46
N SER A 377 -10.51 0.18 -25.51
CA SER A 377 -9.12 0.65 -25.72
C SER A 377 -8.45 -0.08 -26.88
N LEU A 378 -8.67 -1.39 -27.01
CA LEU A 378 -8.16 -2.19 -28.13
C LEU A 378 -8.80 -1.76 -29.46
N ALA A 379 -10.11 -1.50 -29.49
CA ALA A 379 -10.81 -1.04 -30.68
C ALA A 379 -10.32 0.34 -31.13
N GLU A 380 -10.18 1.29 -30.20
CA GLU A 380 -9.61 2.62 -30.46
C GLU A 380 -8.21 2.53 -31.06
N PHE A 381 -7.33 1.69 -30.50
CA PHE A 381 -5.99 1.46 -31.05
C PHE A 381 -6.04 0.93 -32.50
N ILE A 382 -6.92 -0.04 -32.77
CA ILE A 382 -7.07 -0.62 -34.12
C ILE A 382 -7.58 0.41 -35.12
N HIS A 383 -8.57 1.24 -34.74
CA HIS A 383 -9.10 2.30 -35.60
C HIS A 383 -8.07 3.37 -35.92
N MET A 384 -7.30 3.81 -34.93
CA MET A 384 -6.25 4.82 -35.15
C MET A 384 -5.13 4.29 -36.06
N GLU A 385 -4.72 3.03 -35.88
CA GLU A 385 -3.69 2.43 -36.73
C GLU A 385 -4.17 2.17 -38.17
N ALA A 386 -5.48 1.97 -38.39
CA ALA A 386 -6.07 1.85 -39.72
C ALA A 386 -6.04 3.18 -40.50
N GLY A 387 -5.97 4.33 -39.81
CA GLY A 387 -5.90 5.66 -40.41
C GLY A 387 -4.49 6.16 -40.76
N GLU A 388 -3.43 5.56 -40.22
CA GLU A 388 -2.03 5.90 -40.58
C GLU A 388 -1.54 5.03 -41.77
N PRO A 389 -1.13 5.62 -42.90
CA PRO A 389 -0.50 4.89 -43.99
C PRO A 389 0.92 4.43 -43.60
N GLU A 390 1.30 3.23 -44.07
CA GLU A 390 2.55 2.55 -43.74
C GLU A 390 3.79 3.39 -44.09
N PHE A 391 4.50 3.91 -43.09
CA PHE A 391 5.93 4.18 -43.23
C PHE A 391 6.70 2.94 -42.77
N CYS A 392 7.31 2.25 -43.73
CA CYS A 392 8.30 1.20 -43.49
C CYS A 392 9.43 1.74 -42.61
N THR A 393 9.44 1.43 -41.32
CA THR A 393 10.65 1.56 -40.52
C THR A 393 11.50 0.32 -40.71
N SER A 394 12.56 0.53 -41.48
CA SER A 394 13.76 -0.29 -41.59
C SER A 394 14.24 -0.80 -40.23
N GLU A 395 14.85 -1.97 -40.26
CA GLU A 395 15.50 -2.72 -39.16
C GLU A 395 16.00 -1.84 -38.01
N GLY A 396 15.35 -1.89 -36.84
CA GLY A 396 15.83 -1.15 -35.68
C GLY A 396 14.87 -0.91 -34.51
N SER A 397 13.89 -1.78 -34.25
CA SER A 397 13.25 -2.03 -32.94
C SER A 397 11.92 -2.75 -33.19
N PHE A 398 11.88 -4.06 -32.94
CA PHE A 398 10.64 -4.84 -32.99
C PHE A 398 9.76 -4.64 -31.73
N ASP A 399 10.10 -3.71 -30.84
CA ASP A 399 9.19 -3.30 -29.77
C ASP A 399 8.20 -2.30 -30.39
N GLY A 400 7.06 -2.84 -30.85
CA GLY A 400 6.03 -2.07 -31.54
C GLY A 400 5.65 -0.82 -30.73
N ARG A 401 5.36 0.28 -31.45
CA ARG A 401 4.88 1.54 -30.86
C ARG A 401 3.75 1.22 -29.87
N MET A 402 4.00 1.44 -28.59
CA MET A 402 2.97 1.44 -27.56
C MET A 402 2.29 2.79 -27.58
N MET A 403 0.97 2.79 -27.64
CA MET A 403 0.17 4.01 -27.62
C MET A 403 -0.70 4.01 -26.38
N VAL A 404 -0.76 5.16 -25.73
CA VAL A 404 -1.72 5.43 -24.67
C VAL A 404 -3.06 5.70 -25.33
N THR A 405 -4.06 4.86 -25.05
CA THR A 405 -5.42 5.03 -25.58
C THR A 405 -6.17 5.97 -24.66
N ARG A 406 -6.43 7.19 -25.14
CA ARG A 406 -7.24 8.18 -24.40
C ARG A 406 -8.69 7.75 -24.52
N SER A 407 -9.37 7.58 -23.39
CA SER A 407 -10.81 7.29 -23.36
C SER A 407 -11.60 8.54 -23.74
N SER A 408 -11.54 8.95 -25.02
CA SER A 408 -12.48 9.95 -25.52
C SER A 408 -13.85 9.29 -25.58
N SER A 409 -14.81 9.86 -24.85
CA SER A 409 -16.21 9.46 -24.86
C SER A 409 -16.82 9.57 -26.26
N ILE A 410 -16.65 8.53 -27.08
CA ILE A 410 -17.50 8.29 -28.26
C ILE A 410 -18.82 7.69 -27.76
N GLN A 411 -19.53 8.45 -26.92
CA GLN A 411 -20.97 8.33 -26.80
C GLN A 411 -21.54 9.31 -27.82
N SER A 412 -22.31 8.80 -28.80
CA SER A 412 -22.98 9.50 -29.91
C SER A 412 -22.26 9.38 -31.26
N GLY A 413 -22.47 8.26 -31.98
CA GLY A 413 -22.13 8.21 -33.41
C GLY A 413 -22.28 6.84 -34.08
N ILE A 414 -22.14 5.74 -33.35
CA ILE A 414 -21.94 4.41 -33.97
C ILE A 414 -23.26 3.63 -34.21
N ILE A 415 -24.43 4.13 -33.79
CA ILE A 415 -25.70 3.40 -33.99
C ILE A 415 -26.35 3.67 -35.37
N ALA A 416 -25.91 4.67 -36.14
CA ALA A 416 -26.70 5.14 -37.29
C ALA A 416 -26.20 4.77 -38.70
N THR A 417 -25.01 4.17 -38.86
CA THR A 417 -24.49 3.90 -40.22
C THR A 417 -23.71 2.59 -40.25
N GLU A 418 -24.46 1.48 -40.34
CA GLU A 418 -24.12 0.20 -41.02
C GLU A 418 -25.14 -0.92 -40.69
N ILE A 419 -26.43 -0.61 -40.53
CA ILE A 419 -27.49 -1.62 -40.25
C ILE A 419 -28.47 -1.80 -41.43
N GLU A 420 -28.33 -1.11 -42.57
CA GLU A 420 -29.33 -1.21 -43.65
C GLU A 420 -29.13 -2.34 -44.67
N ASP A 421 -28.07 -3.15 -44.62
CA ASP A 421 -27.91 -4.28 -45.55
C ASP A 421 -27.60 -5.60 -44.83
N CYS A 422 -28.66 -6.25 -44.34
CA CYS A 422 -28.90 -7.71 -44.41
C CYS A 422 -29.98 -8.12 -43.40
N SER A 423 -31.24 -8.06 -43.83
CA SER A 423 -32.31 -8.88 -43.28
C SER A 423 -32.11 -10.33 -43.72
N GLU A 424 -31.77 -11.24 -42.80
CA GLU A 424 -32.29 -12.62 -42.73
C GLU A 424 -31.67 -13.45 -41.57
N SER A 425 -32.50 -13.73 -40.56
CA SER A 425 -32.56 -14.94 -39.72
C SER A 425 -31.40 -15.37 -38.78
N SER A 426 -31.84 -15.84 -37.60
CA SER A 426 -31.18 -16.70 -36.60
C SER A 426 -30.45 -16.04 -35.40
N SER A 427 -30.92 -16.44 -34.22
CA SER A 427 -30.54 -16.04 -32.87
C SER A 427 -29.20 -16.60 -32.40
N VAL A 428 -28.42 -15.84 -31.61
CA VAL A 428 -27.35 -16.39 -30.75
C VAL A 428 -27.49 -15.85 -29.33
N GLN A 429 -28.11 -16.65 -28.46
CA GLN A 429 -28.11 -16.48 -27.01
C GLN A 429 -26.72 -16.78 -26.44
N SER A 430 -26.27 -15.93 -25.51
CA SER A 430 -24.99 -16.06 -24.80
C SER A 430 -24.97 -17.30 -23.89
N SER A 431 -24.11 -18.27 -24.23
CA SER A 431 -24.00 -19.59 -23.59
C SER A 431 -23.36 -19.61 -22.19
N LYS A 432 -23.22 -18.46 -21.49
CA LYS A 432 -22.58 -18.41 -20.16
C LYS A 432 -23.53 -18.56 -18.97
N SER A 433 -24.86 -18.60 -19.17
CA SER A 433 -25.83 -18.62 -18.06
C SER A 433 -26.41 -20.00 -17.72
N SER A 434 -26.58 -20.90 -18.69
CA SER A 434 -27.26 -22.19 -18.48
C SER A 434 -26.37 -23.29 -17.87
N ALA A 435 -25.08 -23.34 -18.20
CA ALA A 435 -24.17 -24.37 -17.72
C ALA A 435 -23.79 -24.23 -16.22
N LEU A 436 -23.86 -23.00 -15.67
CA LEU A 436 -23.60 -22.74 -14.24
C LEU A 436 -24.81 -23.01 -13.35
N LEU A 437 -26.02 -23.09 -13.93
CA LEU A 437 -27.25 -23.38 -13.17
C LEU A 437 -27.48 -24.88 -12.96
N SER A 438 -26.98 -25.74 -13.86
CA SER A 438 -27.12 -27.21 -13.72
C SER A 438 -26.17 -27.85 -12.70
N LEU A 439 -25.09 -27.16 -12.33
CA LEU A 439 -24.11 -27.64 -11.33
C LEU A 439 -24.47 -27.30 -9.89
N ARG A 440 -25.60 -26.62 -9.65
CA ARG A 440 -26.06 -26.23 -8.30
C ARG A 440 -27.23 -27.06 -7.78
N SER A 441 -27.65 -28.09 -8.51
CA SER A 441 -28.83 -28.90 -8.18
C SER A 441 -28.58 -30.42 -8.14
N VAL A 442 -27.39 -30.86 -7.75
CA VAL A 442 -27.14 -32.25 -7.33
C VAL A 442 -26.41 -32.28 -6.01
#